data_AF-A0A256B9E8-F1
#
_entry.id   AF-A0A256B9E8-F1
#
_cell.length_a   1.000
_cell.length_b   1.000
_cell.length_c   1.000
_cell.angle_alpha   90.00
_cell.angle_beta   90.00
_cell.angle_gamma   90.00
#
_symmetry.space_group_name_H-M   'P 1'
#
loop_
_entity.id
_entity.type
_entity.pdbx_description
1 polymer ?
#
loop_
_entity_poly.entity_id
_entity_poly.type
_entity_poly.pdbx_seq_one_letter_code
_entity_poly.pdbx_strand_id
1 'polypeptide(L)'
;KYDKAIEFFLQHLAIAREIKDRLGEGIAITNLAEVYEKLNRDQEAMISYQQVLTIFREIGDRSNESYVLANLGNVLSKAKRPELAILFYKQSINVREAIRKDISKLDKDIQKSYLATIEKTYRDLADLLLKQDRILEAQQVLDLLKVQELSDYLKTVRGNSQTAKGVDIQRPEQNIIALGNELAELQKLDRLTPTQEQRLAYLTNQESDRNQQFNAFLQSPKVQKQIKQLSLEKAKNVDLEEYNRLRESLSQVKNAALFYPLILDDRLELILITATTPPIRKTINLKREELNKSISDFMSSLRDPSSSNVKDDGQKFYNYLIKPFEKELEEAKIQTIIYAPDGQLRYIPLAALYDGKQWLVERYRINNITASSLTNLRPRTYKQPRVLAAAATNSQNVNSIAFGALPATKTEVEAIASLIPRTTILLDRQFNKTDTVPRMQSNTIVHLATHGYFAVGQPEESFIVFGDSSFASIADIKQWTLTNVELVVLSACETAIGGKVGNGIEILGLGYQIQSAGAGASIASLWKVSDEGTQALMQKLYESLKQKDMSSSEALRQAQIAMIHSDNKGMGSDRASIRVVGTLPNATSGQFSHPFYWSAFILIGNGL
;
A
#
# COMPACT_ATOMS: atom_id res chain seq x y z
N LYS A 1 -34.63 19.32 2.61
CA LYS A 1 -34.08 18.25 3.49
C LYS A 1 -32.94 18.80 4.37
N TYR A 2 -32.02 19.59 3.82
CA TYR A 2 -30.95 20.25 4.59
C TYR A 2 -31.46 21.26 5.64
N ASP A 3 -32.53 22.00 5.37
CA ASP A 3 -33.05 22.99 6.34
C ASP A 3 -33.56 22.35 7.64
N LYS A 4 -34.21 21.19 7.54
CA LYS A 4 -34.61 20.39 8.71
C LYS A 4 -33.41 19.84 9.47
N ALA A 5 -32.32 19.47 8.77
CA ALA A 5 -31.11 19.02 9.43
C ALA A 5 -30.45 20.17 10.21
N ILE A 6 -30.41 21.38 9.65
CA ILE A 6 -29.94 22.59 10.36
C ILE A 6 -30.77 22.82 11.62
N GLU A 7 -32.09 22.77 11.53
CA GLU A 7 -32.98 22.92 12.68
C GLU A 7 -32.65 21.91 13.80
N PHE A 8 -32.57 20.61 13.47
CA PHE A 8 -32.25 19.59 14.45
C PHE A 8 -30.84 19.73 15.05
N PHE A 9 -29.84 20.11 14.25
CA PHE A 9 -28.49 20.32 14.77
C PHE A 9 -28.36 21.59 15.61
N LEU A 10 -29.13 22.64 15.34
CA LEU A 10 -29.22 23.82 16.20
C LEU A 10 -29.91 23.48 17.54
N GLN A 11 -30.96 22.65 17.52
CA GLN A 11 -31.57 22.14 18.76
C GLN A 11 -30.57 21.30 19.56
N HIS A 12 -29.84 20.38 18.91
CA HIS A 12 -28.77 19.60 19.56
C HIS A 12 -27.69 20.50 20.17
N LEU A 13 -27.24 21.53 19.43
CA LEU A 13 -26.27 22.51 19.93
C LEU A 13 -26.77 23.26 21.17
N ALA A 14 -28.03 23.68 21.17
CA ALA A 14 -28.64 24.37 22.31
C ALA A 14 -28.66 23.48 23.56
N ILE A 15 -29.10 22.24 23.42
CA ILE A 15 -29.14 21.25 24.51
C ILE A 15 -27.72 20.97 25.02
N ALA A 16 -26.77 20.71 24.12
CA ALA A 16 -25.39 20.41 24.49
C ALA A 16 -24.74 21.56 25.29
N ARG A 17 -25.01 22.81 24.91
CA ARG A 17 -24.56 23.99 25.67
C ARG A 17 -25.23 24.10 27.03
N GLU A 18 -26.53 23.85 27.11
CA GLU A 18 -27.30 23.89 28.37
C GLU A 18 -26.75 22.90 29.39
N ILE A 19 -26.45 21.67 28.96
CA ILE A 19 -25.90 20.63 29.82
C ILE A 19 -24.37 20.68 29.95
N LYS A 20 -23.72 21.65 29.31
CA LYS A 20 -22.26 21.83 29.24
C LYS A 20 -21.52 20.61 28.67
N ASP A 21 -22.15 19.88 27.77
CA ASP A 21 -21.52 18.80 27.01
C ASP A 21 -20.70 19.39 25.86
N ARG A 22 -19.40 19.56 26.13
CA ARG A 22 -18.45 20.14 25.19
C ARG A 22 -18.20 19.24 23.97
N LEU A 23 -18.29 17.92 24.13
CA LEU A 23 -18.18 16.96 23.03
C LEU A 23 -19.43 17.04 22.13
N GLY A 24 -20.62 17.04 22.74
CA GLY A 24 -21.90 17.21 22.03
C GLY A 24 -22.00 18.54 21.28
N GLU A 25 -21.55 19.65 21.90
CA GLU A 25 -21.43 20.95 21.22
C GLU A 25 -20.53 20.83 19.98
N GLY A 26 -19.39 20.15 20.14
CA GLY A 26 -18.46 19.89 19.06
C GLY A 26 -19.11 19.14 17.88
N ILE A 27 -19.76 18.03 18.18
CA ILE A 27 -20.43 17.19 17.18
C ILE A 27 -21.54 17.97 16.47
N ALA A 28 -22.35 18.74 17.20
CA ALA A 28 -23.43 19.55 16.62
C ALA A 28 -22.91 20.58 15.60
N ILE A 29 -21.84 21.31 15.94
CA ILE A 29 -21.23 22.33 15.07
C ILE A 29 -20.59 21.68 13.84
N THR A 30 -19.93 20.52 14.02
CA THR A 30 -19.33 19.76 12.91
C THR A 30 -20.40 19.37 11.87
N ASN A 31 -21.54 18.85 12.33
CA ASN A 31 -22.63 18.47 11.45
C ASN A 31 -23.28 19.67 10.75
N LEU A 32 -23.40 20.82 11.42
CA LEU A 32 -23.83 22.07 10.79
C LEU A 32 -22.87 22.51 9.69
N ALA A 33 -21.56 22.44 9.93
CA ALA A 33 -20.53 22.78 8.95
C ALA A 33 -20.62 21.90 7.70
N GLU A 34 -20.83 20.60 7.86
CA GLU A 34 -21.05 19.67 6.74
C GLU A 34 -22.30 20.04 5.92
N VAL A 35 -23.41 20.38 6.59
CA VAL A 35 -24.62 20.83 5.90
C VAL A 35 -24.37 22.13 5.14
N TYR A 36 -23.64 23.08 5.71
CA TYR A 36 -23.23 24.30 5.01
C TYR A 36 -22.37 24.00 3.78
N GLU A 37 -21.42 23.07 3.88
CA GLU A 37 -20.62 22.62 2.74
C GLU A 37 -21.51 22.04 1.61
N LYS A 38 -22.47 21.18 1.95
CA LYS A 38 -23.42 20.61 0.98
C LYS A 38 -24.33 21.66 0.33
N LEU A 39 -24.58 22.77 1.03
CA LEU A 39 -25.33 23.92 0.52
C LEU A 39 -24.45 24.93 -0.25
N ASN A 40 -23.16 24.63 -0.46
CA ASN A 40 -22.17 25.56 -1.03
C ASN A 40 -21.98 26.86 -0.22
N ARG A 41 -22.33 26.83 1.07
CA ARG A 41 -22.08 27.88 2.06
C ARG A 41 -20.70 27.67 2.66
N ASP A 42 -19.69 27.69 1.79
CA ASP A 42 -18.32 27.29 2.10
C ASP A 42 -17.70 28.18 3.19
N GLN A 43 -18.06 29.46 3.23
CA GLN A 43 -17.59 30.39 4.26
C GLN A 43 -18.10 29.98 5.65
N GLU A 44 -19.41 29.75 5.81
CA GLU A 44 -19.98 29.31 7.08
C GLU A 44 -19.47 27.95 7.52
N ALA A 45 -19.21 27.04 6.57
CA ALA A 45 -18.59 25.75 6.84
C ALA A 45 -17.17 25.91 7.41
N MET A 46 -16.30 26.69 6.76
CA MET A 46 -14.93 26.91 7.26
C MET A 46 -14.90 27.52 8.66
N ILE A 47 -15.79 28.48 8.92
CA ILE A 47 -15.90 29.13 10.23
C ILE A 47 -16.29 28.13 11.30
N SER A 48 -17.34 27.35 11.02
CA SER A 48 -17.88 26.35 11.94
C SER A 48 -16.84 25.26 12.23
N TYR A 49 -16.09 24.81 11.21
CA TYR A 49 -14.98 23.88 11.40
C TYR A 49 -13.82 24.48 12.21
N GLN A 50 -13.46 25.75 12.02
CA GLN A 50 -12.41 26.38 12.84
C GLN A 50 -12.83 26.50 14.31
N GLN A 51 -14.08 26.89 14.56
CA GLN A 51 -14.61 26.99 15.91
C GLN A 51 -14.52 25.63 16.62
N VAL A 52 -14.98 24.57 15.95
CA VAL A 52 -15.01 23.24 16.54
C VAL A 52 -13.63 22.60 16.68
N LEU A 53 -12.67 22.95 15.83
CA LEU A 53 -11.28 22.51 15.94
C LEU A 53 -10.68 22.91 17.30
N THR A 54 -11.01 24.12 17.78
CA THR A 54 -10.56 24.59 19.10
C THR A 54 -11.17 23.75 20.22
N ILE A 55 -12.46 23.43 20.11
CA ILE A 55 -13.19 22.60 21.07
C ILE A 55 -12.55 21.21 21.20
N PHE A 56 -12.33 20.52 20.08
CA PHE A 56 -11.76 19.17 20.09
C PHE A 56 -10.32 19.14 20.60
N ARG A 57 -9.52 20.19 20.32
CA ARG A 57 -8.18 20.35 20.90
C ARG A 57 -8.24 20.56 22.42
N GLU A 58 -9.16 21.37 22.93
CA GLU A 58 -9.34 21.63 24.37
C GLU A 58 -9.66 20.37 25.16
N ILE A 59 -10.56 19.53 24.65
CA ILE A 59 -10.98 18.31 25.32
C ILE A 59 -10.08 17.10 24.99
N GLY A 60 -9.07 17.28 24.14
CA GLY A 60 -8.15 16.22 23.73
C GLY A 60 -8.75 15.16 22.79
N ASP A 61 -9.84 15.48 22.08
CA ASP A 61 -10.48 14.58 21.12
C ASP A 61 -9.75 14.62 19.76
N ARG A 62 -8.69 13.81 19.69
CA ARG A 62 -7.83 13.70 18.51
C ARG A 62 -8.56 13.13 17.29
N SER A 63 -9.62 12.33 17.47
CA SER A 63 -10.39 11.74 16.38
C SER A 63 -11.09 12.84 15.60
N ASN A 64 -11.91 13.59 16.33
CA ASN A 64 -12.72 14.66 15.77
C ASN A 64 -11.85 15.84 15.36
N GLU A 65 -10.73 16.10 16.04
CA GLU A 65 -9.69 17.03 15.56
C GLU A 65 -9.24 16.65 14.14
N SER A 66 -8.80 15.40 13.92
CA SER A 66 -8.32 14.97 12.60
C SER A 66 -9.41 15.04 11.53
N TYR A 67 -10.65 14.74 11.89
CA TYR A 67 -11.80 14.79 10.99
C TYR A 67 -12.10 16.21 10.52
N VAL A 68 -12.16 17.15 11.46
CA VAL A 68 -12.41 18.58 11.19
C VAL A 68 -11.27 19.19 10.38
N LEU A 69 -10.01 18.84 10.67
CA LEU A 69 -8.86 19.26 9.87
C LEU A 69 -8.96 18.78 8.42
N ALA A 70 -9.39 17.54 8.19
CA ALA A 70 -9.60 17.03 6.82
C ALA A 70 -10.71 17.79 6.10
N ASN A 71 -11.81 18.10 6.79
CA ASN A 71 -12.92 18.86 6.19
C ASN A 71 -12.54 20.33 5.92
N LEU A 72 -11.76 20.98 6.78
CA LEU A 72 -11.14 22.27 6.45
C LEU A 72 -10.31 22.18 5.17
N GLY A 73 -9.51 21.12 5.03
CA GLY A 73 -8.77 20.82 3.80
C GLY A 73 -9.69 20.72 2.58
N ASN A 74 -10.80 19.99 2.68
CA ASN A 74 -11.80 19.84 1.60
C ASN A 74 -12.38 21.20 1.17
N VAL A 75 -12.86 21.99 2.13
CA VAL A 75 -13.49 23.29 1.83
C VAL A 75 -12.47 24.27 1.25
N LEU A 76 -11.24 24.30 1.77
CA LEU A 76 -10.16 25.15 1.24
C LEU A 76 -9.73 24.73 -0.16
N SER A 77 -9.71 23.42 -0.45
CA SER A 77 -9.44 22.89 -1.78
C SER A 77 -10.51 23.34 -2.77
N LYS A 78 -11.79 23.22 -2.40
CA LYS A 78 -12.93 23.72 -3.19
C LYS A 78 -12.87 25.24 -3.41
N ALA A 79 -12.43 25.99 -2.40
CA ALA A 79 -12.19 27.43 -2.46
C ALA A 79 -10.91 27.82 -3.24
N LYS A 80 -10.22 26.86 -3.89
CA LYS A 80 -8.99 27.06 -4.67
C LYS A 80 -7.84 27.67 -3.86
N ARG A 81 -7.68 27.25 -2.60
CA ARG A 81 -6.58 27.62 -1.71
C ARG A 81 -5.68 26.42 -1.40
N PRO A 82 -4.92 25.91 -2.39
CA PRO A 82 -4.24 24.62 -2.27
C PRO A 82 -3.18 24.58 -1.18
N GLU A 83 -2.45 25.67 -0.93
CA GLU A 83 -1.40 25.71 0.11
C GLU A 83 -1.99 25.54 1.51
N LEU A 84 -3.14 26.17 1.78
CA LEU A 84 -3.86 26.02 3.03
C LEU A 84 -4.53 24.64 3.13
N ALA A 85 -5.12 24.15 2.04
CA ALA A 85 -5.71 22.81 2.01
C ALA A 85 -4.66 21.74 2.35
N ILE A 86 -3.47 21.80 1.73
CA ILE A 86 -2.34 20.92 2.03
C ILE A 86 -1.97 20.99 3.52
N LEU A 87 -1.84 22.19 4.08
CA LEU A 87 -1.53 22.38 5.51
C LEU A 87 -2.52 21.66 6.43
N PHE A 88 -3.82 21.80 6.19
CA PHE A 88 -4.85 21.19 7.05
C PHE A 88 -4.93 19.68 6.85
N TYR A 89 -4.78 19.18 5.62
CA TYR A 89 -4.68 17.74 5.38
C TYR A 89 -3.45 17.12 6.04
N LYS A 90 -2.29 17.77 6.00
CA LYS A 90 -1.08 17.32 6.71
C LYS A 90 -1.32 17.23 8.21
N GLN A 91 -1.90 18.27 8.82
CA GLN A 91 -2.26 18.23 10.24
C GLN A 91 -3.21 17.05 10.54
N SER A 92 -4.23 16.83 9.70
CA SER A 92 -5.16 15.70 9.86
C SER A 92 -4.43 14.35 9.84
N ILE A 93 -3.59 14.11 8.83
CA ILE A 93 -2.83 12.87 8.68
C ILE A 93 -1.85 12.70 9.85
N ASN A 94 -1.16 13.74 10.28
CA ASN A 94 -0.21 13.65 11.39
C ASN A 94 -0.91 13.30 12.71
N VAL A 95 -2.09 13.87 12.98
CA VAL A 95 -2.91 13.48 14.14
C VAL A 95 -3.31 12.01 14.05
N ARG A 96 -3.74 11.54 12.88
CA ARG A 96 -4.12 10.13 12.62
C ARG A 96 -2.96 9.16 12.77
N GLU A 97 -1.79 9.47 12.24
CA GLU A 97 -0.59 8.64 12.38
C GLU A 97 -0.14 8.58 13.85
N ALA A 98 -0.22 9.70 14.56
CA ALA A 98 0.06 9.72 15.99
C ALA A 98 -0.97 8.91 16.79
N ILE A 99 -2.25 8.90 16.41
CA ILE A 99 -3.26 8.01 17.02
C ILE A 99 -2.90 6.56 16.73
N ARG A 100 -2.55 6.22 15.49
CA ARG A 100 -2.21 4.84 15.07
C ARG A 100 -1.01 4.28 15.84
N LYS A 101 -0.02 5.11 16.15
CA LYS A 101 1.11 4.73 17.02
C LYS A 101 0.65 4.39 18.44
N ASP A 102 -0.28 5.17 18.99
CA ASP A 102 -0.80 5.02 20.34
C ASP A 102 -2.04 4.12 20.44
N ILE A 103 -2.48 3.50 19.34
CA ILE A 103 -3.80 2.85 19.23
C ILE A 103 -4.03 1.74 20.28
N SER A 104 -2.97 1.09 20.76
CA SER A 104 -3.05 0.09 21.83
C SER A 104 -3.44 0.64 23.19
N LYS A 105 -3.36 1.97 23.39
CA LYS A 105 -3.76 2.65 24.62
C LYS A 105 -5.25 3.03 24.64
N LEU A 106 -5.94 2.84 23.52
CA LEU A 106 -7.34 3.23 23.34
C LEU A 106 -8.27 2.05 23.59
N ASP A 107 -9.49 2.33 24.03
CA ASP A 107 -10.53 1.31 24.17
C ASP A 107 -10.87 0.65 22.82
N LYS A 108 -11.28 -0.63 22.83
CA LYS A 108 -11.54 -1.41 21.60
C LYS A 108 -12.60 -0.80 20.69
N ASP A 109 -13.62 -0.15 21.24
CA ASP A 109 -14.65 0.47 20.41
C ASP A 109 -14.18 1.79 19.80
N ILE A 110 -13.30 2.50 20.51
CA ILE A 110 -12.60 3.67 19.97
C ILE A 110 -11.60 3.24 18.88
N GLN A 111 -10.87 2.13 19.07
CA GLN A 111 -10.01 1.55 18.03
C GLN A 111 -10.79 1.26 16.75
N LYS A 112 -12.01 0.71 16.83
CA LYS A 112 -12.87 0.46 15.65
C LYS A 112 -13.27 1.75 14.93
N SER A 113 -13.63 2.80 15.68
CA SER A 113 -13.97 4.12 15.11
C SER A 113 -12.80 4.74 14.34
N TYR A 114 -11.56 4.56 14.84
CA TYR A 114 -10.34 5.00 14.17
C TYR A 114 -9.98 4.22 12.90
N LEU A 115 -10.58 3.05 12.70
CA LEU A 115 -10.38 2.19 11.54
C LEU A 115 -11.42 2.43 10.44
N ALA A 116 -12.18 3.54 10.54
CA ALA A 116 -13.00 4.04 9.45
C ALA A 116 -12.10 4.47 8.28
N THR A 117 -12.55 4.20 7.05
CA THR A 117 -11.74 4.44 5.85
C THR A 117 -11.46 5.93 5.65
N ILE A 118 -10.21 6.31 5.91
CA ILE A 118 -9.70 7.68 5.80
C ILE A 118 -8.85 7.90 4.53
N GLU A 119 -8.79 6.88 3.67
CA GLU A 119 -8.09 6.85 2.38
C GLU A 119 -8.28 8.13 1.56
N LYS A 120 -9.51 8.64 1.51
CA LYS A 120 -9.85 9.85 0.74
C LYS A 120 -8.93 11.03 1.11
N THR A 121 -8.68 11.26 2.41
CA THR A 121 -7.84 12.36 2.87
C THR A 121 -6.38 12.23 2.38
N TYR A 122 -5.84 11.02 2.35
CA TYR A 122 -4.48 10.79 1.82
C TYR A 122 -4.44 11.00 0.32
N ARG A 123 -5.43 10.50 -0.43
CA ARG A 123 -5.52 10.70 -1.88
C ARG A 123 -5.68 12.17 -2.24
N ASP A 124 -6.54 12.90 -1.54
CA ASP A 124 -6.76 14.34 -1.76
C ASP A 124 -5.45 15.12 -1.50
N LEU A 125 -4.74 14.81 -0.41
CA LEU A 125 -3.45 15.43 -0.14
C LEU A 125 -2.41 15.10 -1.20
N ALA A 126 -2.28 13.83 -1.59
CA ALA A 126 -1.35 13.41 -2.63
C ALA A 126 -1.64 14.09 -3.97
N ASP A 127 -2.92 14.18 -4.37
CA ASP A 127 -3.36 14.90 -5.58
C ASP A 127 -2.95 16.39 -5.54
N LEU A 128 -3.23 17.08 -4.43
CA LEU A 128 -2.84 18.48 -4.27
C LEU A 128 -1.33 18.68 -4.28
N LEU A 129 -0.57 17.82 -3.59
CA LEU A 129 0.88 17.87 -3.59
C LEU A 129 1.45 17.67 -4.99
N LEU A 130 0.96 16.69 -5.75
CA LEU A 130 1.37 16.45 -7.14
C LEU A 130 1.01 17.62 -8.06
N LYS A 131 -0.19 18.22 -7.91
CA LYS A 131 -0.57 19.44 -8.65
C LYS A 131 0.35 20.64 -8.36
N GLN A 132 1.03 20.64 -7.21
CA GLN A 132 2.01 21.66 -6.81
C GLN A 132 3.46 21.22 -7.04
N ASP A 133 3.70 20.11 -7.74
CA ASP A 133 5.03 19.54 -8.00
C ASP A 133 5.83 19.14 -6.74
N ARG A 134 5.12 18.88 -5.63
CA ARG A 134 5.68 18.43 -4.34
C ARG A 134 5.79 16.91 -4.31
N ILE A 135 6.53 16.33 -5.27
CA ILE A 135 6.54 14.88 -5.57
C ILE A 135 6.99 14.04 -4.36
N LEU A 136 8.00 14.48 -3.63
CA LEU A 136 8.53 13.74 -2.48
C LEU A 136 7.54 13.63 -1.33
N GLU A 137 6.85 14.73 -1.01
CA GLU A 137 5.81 14.73 0.00
C GLU A 137 4.62 13.87 -0.45
N ALA A 138 4.26 13.92 -1.73
CA ALA A 138 3.23 13.04 -2.27
C ALA A 138 3.62 11.57 -2.11
N GLN A 139 4.86 11.18 -2.42
CA GLN A 139 5.31 9.79 -2.23
C GLN A 139 5.23 9.36 -0.76
N GLN A 140 5.62 10.21 0.19
CA GLN A 140 5.47 9.94 1.62
C GLN A 140 4.00 9.70 2.00
N VAL A 141 3.09 10.53 1.49
CA VAL A 141 1.64 10.36 1.69
C VAL A 141 1.14 9.05 1.09
N LEU A 142 1.62 8.65 -0.09
CA LEU A 142 1.28 7.36 -0.71
C LEU A 142 1.80 6.17 0.10
N ASP A 143 2.96 6.30 0.71
CA ASP A 143 3.49 5.27 1.60
C ASP A 143 2.62 5.11 2.85
N LEU A 144 2.25 6.23 3.50
CA LEU A 144 1.33 6.24 4.63
C LEU A 144 -0.06 5.71 4.27
N LEU A 145 -0.57 6.03 3.08
CA LEU A 145 -1.83 5.50 2.57
C LEU A 145 -1.80 3.96 2.54
N LYS A 146 -0.72 3.35 2.04
CA LYS A 146 -0.60 1.89 2.00
C LYS A 146 -0.58 1.28 3.39
N VAL A 147 0.11 1.92 4.34
CA VAL A 147 0.09 1.47 5.75
C VAL A 147 -1.32 1.60 6.35
N GLN A 148 -2.04 2.67 5.99
CA GLN A 148 -3.41 2.91 6.42
C GLN A 148 -4.37 1.86 5.87
N GLU A 149 -4.36 1.59 4.56
CA GLU A 149 -5.19 0.54 3.93
C GLU A 149 -4.91 -0.83 4.53
N LEU A 150 -3.64 -1.12 4.83
CA LEU A 150 -3.25 -2.35 5.49
C LEU A 150 -3.75 -2.44 6.93
N SER A 151 -3.75 -1.33 7.67
CA SER A 151 -4.32 -1.22 9.02
C SER A 151 -5.84 -1.38 9.01
N ASP A 152 -6.52 -0.77 8.03
CA ASP A 152 -7.95 -0.96 7.82
C ASP A 152 -8.28 -2.40 7.49
N TYR A 153 -7.48 -3.07 6.67
CA TYR A 153 -7.65 -4.47 6.36
C TYR A 153 -7.40 -5.31 7.61
N LEU A 154 -6.15 -5.40 8.10
CA LEU A 154 -5.75 -6.34 9.16
C LEU A 154 -6.20 -5.99 10.58
N LYS A 155 -6.70 -4.77 10.81
CA LYS A 155 -7.09 -4.19 12.13
C LYS A 155 -5.99 -4.21 13.21
N THR A 156 -4.79 -4.66 12.87
CA THR A 156 -3.69 -4.93 13.81
C THR A 156 -2.36 -4.33 13.38
N VAL A 157 -2.32 -3.64 12.25
CA VAL A 157 -1.13 -2.96 11.76
C VAL A 157 -0.99 -1.66 12.51
N ARG A 158 0.14 -1.54 13.20
CA ARG A 158 0.46 -0.39 14.03
C ARG A 158 1.37 0.55 13.26
N GLY A 159 1.23 1.85 13.54
CA GLY A 159 2.24 2.81 13.12
C GLY A 159 3.57 2.50 13.82
N ASN A 160 4.68 2.84 13.17
CA ASN A 160 6.02 2.76 13.75
C ASN A 160 6.59 4.17 13.96
N SER A 161 7.84 4.27 14.42
CA SER A 161 8.48 5.57 14.61
C SER A 161 8.61 6.40 13.33
N GLN A 162 8.67 5.75 12.15
CA GLN A 162 8.70 6.42 10.85
C GLN A 162 7.32 6.92 10.45
N THR A 163 6.30 6.05 10.43
CA THR A 163 4.95 6.48 10.01
C THR A 163 4.37 7.53 10.96
N ALA A 164 4.72 7.48 12.25
CA ALA A 164 4.31 8.47 13.24
C ALA A 164 4.95 9.86 13.08
N LYS A 165 6.01 10.01 12.26
CA LYS A 165 6.47 11.34 11.84
C LYS A 165 5.42 12.04 10.97
N GLY A 166 4.53 11.27 10.34
CA GLY A 166 3.49 11.79 9.47
C GLY A 166 4.10 12.37 8.21
N VAL A 167 3.61 13.54 7.80
CA VAL A 167 4.13 14.36 6.70
C VAL A 167 4.74 15.62 7.32
N ASP A 168 5.95 15.97 6.91
CA ASP A 168 6.64 17.14 7.46
C ASP A 168 5.83 18.43 7.27
N ILE A 169 5.85 19.31 8.27
CA ILE A 169 5.21 20.62 8.25
C ILE A 169 6.32 21.65 8.05
N GLN A 170 6.35 22.28 6.89
CA GLN A 170 7.41 23.21 6.49
C GLN A 170 7.43 24.46 7.37
N ARG A 171 8.56 25.19 7.44
CA ARG A 171 8.65 26.40 8.27
C ARG A 171 7.54 27.44 8.01
N PRO A 172 7.16 27.78 6.77
CA PRO A 172 6.07 28.73 6.57
C PRO A 172 4.70 28.14 6.98
N GLU A 173 4.50 26.83 6.83
CA GLU A 173 3.34 26.09 7.34
C GLU A 173 3.29 26.17 8.90
N GLN A 174 4.43 25.95 9.58
CA GLN A 174 4.56 26.09 11.04
C GLN A 174 4.26 27.51 11.50
N ASN A 175 4.72 28.53 10.78
CA ASN A 175 4.41 29.92 11.09
C ASN A 175 2.92 30.20 10.98
N ILE A 176 2.23 29.67 9.96
CA ILE A 176 0.77 29.82 9.83
C ILE A 176 0.05 29.14 11.00
N ILE A 177 0.46 27.93 11.38
CA ILE A 177 -0.08 27.23 12.56
C ILE A 177 0.13 28.05 13.83
N ALA A 178 1.34 28.58 14.05
CA ALA A 178 1.66 29.37 15.23
C ALA A 178 0.79 30.63 15.32
N LEU A 179 0.55 31.31 14.20
CA LEU A 179 -0.35 32.46 14.15
C LEU A 179 -1.82 32.07 14.38
N GLY A 180 -2.25 30.91 13.88
CA GLY A 180 -3.59 30.38 14.14
C GLY A 180 -3.80 30.01 15.61
N ASN A 181 -2.78 29.43 16.26
CA ASN A 181 -2.80 29.15 17.69
C ASN A 181 -2.82 30.45 18.52
N GLU A 182 -2.03 31.45 18.12
CA GLU A 182 -2.06 32.78 18.75
C GLU A 182 -3.45 33.42 18.64
N LEU A 183 -4.09 33.34 17.47
CA LEU A 183 -5.46 33.80 17.28
C LEU A 183 -6.44 33.07 18.22
N ALA A 184 -6.36 31.75 18.30
CA ALA A 184 -7.24 30.95 19.15
C ALA A 184 -7.09 31.30 20.64
N GLU A 185 -5.86 31.48 21.13
CA GLU A 185 -5.60 31.88 22.51
C GLU A 185 -6.13 33.28 22.82
N LEU A 186 -5.96 34.24 21.90
CA LEU A 186 -6.53 35.58 22.06
C LEU A 186 -8.07 35.54 22.10
N GLN A 187 -8.70 34.67 21.32
CA GLN A 187 -10.16 34.54 21.27
C GLN A 187 -10.78 33.96 22.55
N LYS A 188 -10.00 33.23 23.35
CA LYS A 188 -10.44 32.65 24.64
C LYS A 188 -10.51 33.67 25.77
N LEU A 189 -9.84 34.82 25.63
CA LEU A 189 -9.76 35.82 26.70
C LEU A 189 -11.05 36.64 26.78
N ASP A 190 -11.64 36.69 27.98
CA ASP A 190 -12.82 37.52 28.25
C ASP A 190 -12.51 39.03 28.21
N ARG A 191 -11.25 39.42 28.50
CA ARG A 191 -10.75 40.80 28.44
C ARG A 191 -9.37 40.83 27.82
N LEU A 192 -9.19 41.65 26.79
CA LEU A 192 -7.94 41.84 26.09
C LEU A 192 -7.27 43.13 26.60
N THR A 193 -5.94 43.10 26.76
CA THR A 193 -5.15 44.33 26.94
C THR A 193 -5.09 45.12 25.62
N PRO A 194 -4.80 46.43 25.63
CA PRO A 194 -4.68 47.22 24.39
C PRO A 194 -3.70 46.62 23.38
N THR A 195 -2.60 46.03 23.85
CA THR A 195 -1.62 45.34 22.99
C THR A 195 -2.20 44.06 22.38
N GLN A 196 -2.99 43.30 23.15
CA GLN A 196 -3.67 42.10 22.64
C GLN A 196 -4.80 42.45 21.67
N GLU A 197 -5.53 43.55 21.89
CA GLU A 197 -6.53 44.07 20.95
C GLU A 197 -5.89 44.47 19.63
N GLN A 198 -4.77 45.20 19.66
CA GLN A 198 -3.99 45.52 18.47
C GLN A 198 -3.47 44.26 17.77
N ARG A 199 -3.02 43.26 18.54
CA ARG A 199 -2.53 42.00 17.99
C ARG A 199 -3.63 41.19 17.33
N LEU A 200 -4.79 41.08 17.98
CA LEU A 200 -5.98 40.45 17.42
C LEU A 200 -6.42 41.18 16.15
N ALA A 201 -6.52 42.52 16.19
CA ALA A 201 -6.86 43.34 15.04
C ALA A 201 -5.87 43.18 13.88
N TYR A 202 -4.58 43.02 14.15
CA TYR A 202 -3.59 42.74 13.11
C TYR A 202 -3.78 41.34 12.48
N LEU A 203 -4.04 40.34 13.32
CA LEU A 203 -4.27 38.97 12.86
C LEU A 203 -5.58 38.84 12.10
N THR A 204 -6.62 39.63 12.42
CA THR A 204 -7.95 39.53 11.80
C THR A 204 -8.28 40.68 10.85
N ASN A 205 -7.41 41.67 10.71
CA ASN A 205 -7.53 42.90 9.90
C ASN A 205 -8.92 43.57 9.82
N GLN A 206 -9.66 43.49 10.95
CA GLN A 206 -10.92 44.15 11.34
C GLN A 206 -12.24 43.69 10.70
N GLU A 207 -12.92 42.74 11.36
CA GLU A 207 -14.38 42.58 11.39
C GLU A 207 -14.88 42.32 12.83
N SER A 208 -16.13 42.73 13.12
CA SER A 208 -16.72 42.76 14.48
C SER A 208 -17.41 41.47 14.92
N ASP A 209 -17.54 40.45 14.06
CA ASP A 209 -18.18 39.18 14.40
C ASP A 209 -17.14 38.07 14.62
N ARG A 210 -17.25 37.34 15.73
CA ARG A 210 -16.36 36.19 16.08
C ARG A 210 -16.32 35.14 14.99
N ASN A 211 -17.42 34.98 14.25
CA ASN A 211 -17.51 34.02 13.15
C ASN A 211 -16.64 34.41 11.94
N GLN A 212 -16.54 35.68 11.57
CA GLN A 212 -15.80 36.09 10.36
C GLN A 212 -14.28 36.21 10.55
N GLN A 213 -13.80 36.19 11.80
CA GLN A 213 -12.39 36.40 12.18
C GLN A 213 -11.41 35.41 11.53
N PHE A 214 -11.81 34.15 11.37
CA PHE A 214 -10.93 33.15 10.74
C PHE A 214 -10.66 33.45 9.26
N ASN A 215 -11.68 33.87 8.51
CA ASN A 215 -11.51 34.25 7.11
C ASN A 215 -10.62 35.46 6.97
N ALA A 216 -10.84 36.47 7.81
CA ALA A 216 -10.03 37.66 7.83
C ALA A 216 -8.57 37.35 8.25
N PHE A 217 -8.38 36.38 9.14
CA PHE A 217 -7.06 35.83 9.45
C PHE A 217 -6.36 35.18 8.27
N LEU A 218 -7.06 34.32 7.53
CA LEU A 218 -6.52 33.73 6.31
C LEU A 218 -6.15 34.81 5.29
N GLN A 219 -6.81 35.97 5.29
CA GLN A 219 -6.52 37.12 4.43
C GLN A 219 -5.51 38.12 5.00
N SER A 220 -5.07 37.94 6.25
CA SER A 220 -4.16 38.89 6.90
C SER A 220 -2.84 38.99 6.13
N PRO A 221 -2.21 40.18 6.08
CA PRO A 221 -0.97 40.38 5.33
C PRO A 221 0.15 39.39 5.72
N LYS A 222 0.21 39.01 7.01
CA LYS A 222 1.21 38.08 7.51
C LYS A 222 0.98 36.65 7.01
N VAL A 223 -0.27 36.17 7.05
CA VAL A 223 -0.61 34.83 6.54
C VAL A 223 -0.43 34.79 5.02
N GLN A 224 -0.88 35.83 4.30
CA GLN A 224 -0.66 35.94 2.85
C GLN A 224 0.83 35.93 2.47
N LYS A 225 1.68 36.57 3.27
CA LYS A 225 3.14 36.48 3.10
C LYS A 225 3.68 35.06 3.28
N GLN A 226 3.22 34.33 4.31
CA GLN A 226 3.63 32.94 4.52
C GLN A 226 3.14 32.01 3.41
N ILE A 227 1.89 32.18 2.95
CA ILE A 227 1.34 31.43 1.80
C ILE A 227 2.16 31.70 0.54
N LYS A 228 2.53 32.96 0.28
CA LYS A 228 3.42 33.31 -0.83
C LYS A 228 4.79 32.67 -0.70
N GLN A 229 5.32 32.53 0.52
CA GLN A 229 6.58 31.79 0.73
C GLN A 229 6.42 30.30 0.41
N LEU A 230 5.31 29.66 0.80
CA LEU A 230 5.01 28.27 0.41
C LEU A 230 4.96 28.09 -1.10
N SER A 231 4.34 29.03 -1.82
CA SER A 231 4.24 28.95 -3.26
C SER A 231 5.57 29.20 -3.99
N LEU A 232 6.51 29.91 -3.37
CA LEU A 232 7.86 30.16 -3.89
C LEU A 232 8.86 29.06 -3.51
N GLU A 233 8.68 28.39 -2.38
CA GLU A 233 9.60 27.40 -1.82
C GLU A 233 9.28 25.94 -2.18
N LYS A 234 8.35 25.70 -3.13
CA LYS A 234 7.84 24.37 -3.56
C LYS A 234 8.91 23.28 -3.80
N ALA A 235 10.18 23.66 -4.00
CA ALA A 235 11.29 22.75 -4.30
C ALA A 235 12.42 22.68 -3.23
N LYS A 236 12.40 23.48 -2.15
CA LYS A 236 13.60 23.65 -1.29
C LYS A 236 13.54 23.05 0.12
N ASN A 237 12.36 22.82 0.67
CA ASN A 237 12.18 22.37 2.06
C ASN A 237 11.38 21.05 2.14
N VAL A 238 11.78 20.07 1.34
CA VAL A 238 11.36 18.68 1.59
C VAL A 238 12.23 18.14 2.73
N ASP A 239 11.67 17.31 3.61
CA ASP A 239 12.44 16.46 4.51
C ASP A 239 13.41 15.58 3.70
N LEU A 240 14.61 16.13 3.45
CA LEU A 240 15.70 15.45 2.78
C LEU A 240 16.11 14.21 3.57
N GLU A 241 15.82 14.11 4.86
CA GLU A 241 16.26 13.01 5.69
C GLU A 241 15.53 11.70 5.32
N GLU A 242 14.22 11.74 5.14
CA GLU A 242 13.45 10.57 4.66
C GLU A 242 13.81 10.17 3.24
N TYR A 243 13.88 11.16 2.34
CA TYR A 243 14.27 10.91 0.96
C TYR A 243 15.71 10.37 0.85
N ASN A 244 16.65 10.92 1.62
CA ASN A 244 18.04 10.44 1.63
C ASN A 244 18.13 9.02 2.19
N ARG A 245 17.36 8.67 3.23
CA ARG A 245 17.30 7.30 3.74
C ARG A 245 16.72 6.32 2.72
N LEU A 246 15.69 6.74 1.98
CA LEU A 246 15.14 5.96 0.88
C LEU A 246 16.17 5.76 -0.24
N ARG A 247 16.83 6.85 -0.69
CA ARG A 247 17.91 6.78 -1.68
C ARG A 247 19.07 5.91 -1.22
N GLU A 248 19.49 6.04 0.03
CA GLU A 248 20.56 5.22 0.61
C GLU A 248 20.16 3.75 0.57
N SER A 249 18.93 3.42 0.97
CA SER A 249 18.40 2.05 0.90
C SER A 249 18.38 1.52 -0.54
N LEU A 250 17.93 2.32 -1.51
CA LEU A 250 17.95 1.96 -2.93
C LEU A 250 19.37 1.84 -3.49
N SER A 251 20.33 2.63 -3.00
CA SER A 251 21.73 2.58 -3.45
C SER A 251 22.41 1.25 -3.08
N GLN A 252 21.91 0.56 -2.05
CA GLN A 252 22.39 -0.77 -1.66
C GLN A 252 21.92 -1.86 -2.64
N VAL A 253 20.87 -1.60 -3.43
CA VAL A 253 20.33 -2.52 -4.42
C VAL A 253 20.84 -2.12 -5.79
N LYS A 254 21.59 -3.01 -6.43
CA LYS A 254 22.19 -2.74 -7.74
C LYS A 254 21.13 -2.33 -8.76
N ASN A 255 21.23 -1.10 -9.25
CA ASN A 255 20.40 -0.50 -10.29
C ASN A 255 18.90 -0.72 -10.06
N ALA A 256 18.41 -0.39 -8.87
CA ALA A 256 16.98 -0.48 -8.55
C ALA A 256 16.24 0.85 -8.75
N ALA A 257 14.97 0.74 -9.14
CA ALA A 257 14.02 1.84 -9.11
C ALA A 257 12.78 1.43 -8.32
N LEU A 258 12.30 2.34 -7.47
CA LEU A 258 11.05 2.19 -6.74
C LEU A 258 9.93 2.87 -7.52
N PHE A 259 8.86 2.13 -7.76
CA PHE A 259 7.76 2.52 -8.62
C PHE A 259 6.44 2.56 -7.85
N TYR A 260 5.83 3.75 -7.81
CA TYR A 260 4.55 4.04 -7.17
C TYR A 260 3.53 4.55 -8.20
N PRO A 261 2.54 3.74 -8.57
CA PRO A 261 1.32 4.26 -9.17
C PRO A 261 0.39 4.83 -8.10
N LEU A 262 -0.42 5.83 -8.48
CA LEU A 262 -1.54 6.37 -7.73
C LEU A 262 -2.75 6.51 -8.65
N ILE A 263 -3.83 5.82 -8.31
CA ILE A 263 -5.10 5.86 -9.03
C ILE A 263 -5.96 7.00 -8.45
N LEU A 264 -6.15 8.06 -9.22
CA LEU A 264 -7.13 9.12 -8.95
C LEU A 264 -8.39 8.89 -9.78
N ASP A 265 -9.47 9.62 -9.49
CA ASP A 265 -10.74 9.45 -10.18
C ASP A 265 -10.62 9.75 -11.68
N ASP A 266 -9.86 10.81 -12.03
CA ASP A 266 -9.75 11.34 -13.37
C ASP A 266 -8.49 10.90 -14.13
N ARG A 267 -7.46 10.38 -13.44
CA ARG A 267 -6.16 10.04 -14.03
C ARG A 267 -5.35 9.06 -13.21
N LEU A 268 -4.29 8.53 -13.83
CA LEU A 268 -3.25 7.73 -13.19
C LEU A 268 -1.97 8.56 -13.06
N GLU A 269 -1.48 8.70 -11.83
CA GLU A 269 -0.20 9.35 -11.54
C GLU A 269 0.86 8.27 -11.29
N LEU A 270 2.06 8.48 -11.81
CA LEU A 270 3.16 7.54 -11.70
C LEU A 270 4.39 8.25 -11.15
N ILE A 271 5.00 7.68 -10.13
CA ILE A 271 6.22 8.20 -9.50
C ILE A 271 7.30 7.13 -9.57
N LEU A 272 8.46 7.49 -10.13
CA LEU A 272 9.65 6.67 -10.18
C LEU A 272 10.75 7.32 -9.34
N ILE A 273 11.33 6.55 -8.41
CA ILE A 273 12.43 7.00 -7.56
C ILE A 273 13.63 6.09 -7.80
N THR A 274 14.79 6.70 -8.04
CA THR A 274 16.07 5.98 -8.14
C THR A 274 17.03 6.47 -7.05
N ALA A 275 18.14 5.75 -6.86
CA ALA A 275 19.18 6.16 -5.93
C ALA A 275 19.95 7.42 -6.39
N THR A 276 19.94 7.74 -7.69
CA THR A 276 20.84 8.73 -8.29
C THR A 276 20.13 9.94 -8.86
N THR A 277 18.85 9.82 -9.24
CA THR A 277 18.06 10.91 -9.82
C THR A 277 17.02 11.44 -8.86
N PRO A 278 16.62 12.73 -8.99
CA PRO A 278 15.38 13.21 -8.40
C PRO A 278 14.19 12.31 -8.78
N PRO A 279 13.12 12.26 -7.96
CA PRO A 279 11.90 11.56 -8.33
C PRO A 279 11.34 12.09 -9.63
N ILE A 280 10.88 11.18 -10.48
CA ILE A 280 10.27 11.52 -11.77
C ILE A 280 8.79 11.22 -11.66
N ARG A 281 7.96 12.18 -12.07
CA ARG A 281 6.51 12.02 -12.15
C ARG A 281 6.06 11.98 -13.61
N LYS A 282 5.10 11.11 -13.92
CA LYS A 282 4.36 11.09 -15.18
C LYS A 282 2.86 10.97 -14.90
N THR A 283 2.05 11.67 -15.69
CA THR A 283 0.59 11.63 -15.57
C THR A 283 0.02 10.98 -16.82
N ILE A 284 -0.87 10.01 -16.63
CA ILE A 284 -1.58 9.31 -17.70
C ILE A 284 -3.06 9.67 -17.58
N ASN A 285 -3.62 10.23 -18.66
CA ASN A 285 -5.03 10.59 -18.72
C ASN A 285 -5.88 9.33 -18.91
N LEU A 286 -6.13 8.63 -17.79
CA LEU A 286 -6.87 7.38 -17.72
C LEU A 286 -7.72 7.38 -16.45
N LYS A 287 -9.05 7.42 -16.62
CA LYS A 287 -9.98 7.47 -15.49
C LYS A 287 -9.96 6.17 -14.69
N ARG A 288 -10.30 6.26 -13.39
CA ARG A 288 -10.34 5.08 -12.51
C ARG A 288 -11.26 3.99 -13.06
N GLU A 289 -12.45 4.33 -13.55
CA GLU A 289 -13.38 3.32 -14.05
C GLU A 289 -12.83 2.60 -15.29
N GLU A 290 -12.16 3.33 -16.18
CA GLU A 290 -11.54 2.78 -17.39
C GLU A 290 -10.33 1.90 -17.05
N LEU A 291 -9.50 2.33 -16.11
CA LEU A 291 -8.39 1.54 -15.59
C LEU A 291 -8.90 0.24 -14.96
N ASN A 292 -9.88 0.31 -14.07
CA ASN A 292 -10.44 -0.85 -13.38
C ASN A 292 -11.07 -1.85 -14.36
N LYS A 293 -11.74 -1.35 -15.40
CA LYS A 293 -12.22 -2.20 -16.50
C LYS A 293 -11.07 -2.89 -17.23
N SER A 294 -10.03 -2.14 -17.59
CA SER A 294 -8.83 -2.70 -18.24
C SER A 294 -8.13 -3.75 -17.37
N ILE A 295 -8.13 -3.55 -16.05
CA ILE A 295 -7.58 -4.51 -15.08
C ILE A 295 -8.40 -5.80 -15.12
N SER A 296 -9.73 -5.68 -15.08
CA SER A 296 -10.62 -6.85 -15.18
C SER A 296 -10.39 -7.62 -16.48
N ASP A 297 -10.32 -6.92 -17.61
CA ASP A 297 -10.11 -7.54 -18.93
C ASP A 297 -8.75 -8.28 -18.99
N PHE A 298 -7.68 -7.64 -18.51
CA PHE A 298 -6.36 -8.26 -18.50
C PHE A 298 -6.30 -9.46 -17.54
N MET A 299 -6.93 -9.37 -16.36
CA MET A 299 -7.03 -10.50 -15.43
C MET A 299 -7.79 -11.67 -16.03
N SER A 300 -8.86 -11.42 -16.78
CA SER A 300 -9.56 -12.46 -17.53
C SER A 300 -8.65 -13.12 -18.57
N SER A 301 -7.91 -12.33 -19.35
CA SER A 301 -6.93 -12.85 -20.33
C SER A 301 -5.78 -13.63 -19.68
N LEU A 302 -5.29 -13.21 -18.51
CA LEU A 302 -4.21 -13.91 -17.79
C LEU A 302 -4.65 -15.25 -17.19
N ARG A 303 -5.94 -15.38 -16.83
CA ARG A 303 -6.51 -16.58 -16.21
C ARG A 303 -7.03 -17.60 -17.22
N ASP A 304 -7.10 -17.22 -18.49
CA ASP A 304 -7.49 -18.11 -19.58
C ASP A 304 -6.23 -18.49 -20.38
N PRO A 305 -5.70 -19.71 -20.23
CA PRO A 305 -4.53 -20.16 -20.99
C PRO A 305 -4.75 -20.24 -22.50
N SER A 306 -6.01 -20.14 -22.97
CA SER A 306 -6.36 -20.11 -24.39
C SER A 306 -6.54 -18.69 -24.95
N SER A 307 -6.43 -17.65 -24.11
CA SER A 307 -6.63 -16.26 -24.54
C SER A 307 -5.58 -15.78 -25.54
N SER A 308 -6.03 -15.32 -26.71
CA SER A 308 -5.18 -14.63 -27.68
C SER A 308 -4.89 -13.17 -27.32
N ASN A 309 -5.67 -12.58 -26.41
CA ASN A 309 -5.64 -11.14 -26.11
C ASN A 309 -4.59 -10.77 -25.06
N VAL A 310 -3.98 -11.74 -24.39
CA VAL A 310 -3.08 -11.52 -23.25
C VAL A 310 -1.90 -10.59 -23.58
N LYS A 311 -1.37 -10.65 -24.82
CA LYS A 311 -0.28 -9.77 -25.27
C LYS A 311 -0.77 -8.34 -25.51
N ASP A 312 -1.94 -8.17 -26.11
CA ASP A 312 -2.52 -6.86 -26.38
C ASP A 312 -2.88 -6.14 -25.07
N ASP A 313 -3.49 -6.87 -24.13
CA ASP A 313 -3.79 -6.35 -22.80
C ASP A 313 -2.52 -6.05 -22.00
N GLY A 314 -1.52 -6.95 -22.04
CA GLY A 314 -0.20 -6.72 -21.46
C GLY A 314 0.51 -5.50 -22.07
N GLN A 315 0.30 -5.23 -23.36
CA GLN A 315 0.87 -4.05 -24.03
C GLN A 315 0.15 -2.76 -23.67
N LYS A 316 -1.17 -2.78 -23.48
CA LYS A 316 -1.91 -1.63 -22.91
C LYS A 316 -1.32 -1.23 -21.57
N PHE A 317 -1.13 -2.17 -20.65
CA PHE A 317 -0.54 -1.88 -19.34
C PHE A 317 0.94 -1.51 -19.40
N TYR A 318 1.71 -2.07 -20.32
CA TYR A 318 3.08 -1.59 -20.59
C TYR A 318 3.07 -0.11 -20.97
N ASN A 319 2.19 0.29 -21.89
CA ASN A 319 2.03 1.67 -22.35
C ASN A 319 1.57 2.60 -21.21
N TYR A 320 0.72 2.12 -20.30
CA TYR A 320 0.26 2.89 -19.14
C TYR A 320 1.36 3.06 -18.10
N LEU A 321 2.08 1.99 -17.75
CA LEU A 321 2.89 1.95 -16.52
C LEU A 321 4.40 2.13 -16.77
N ILE A 322 4.94 1.54 -17.83
CA ILE A 322 6.41 1.42 -18.01
C ILE A 322 6.91 2.33 -19.12
N LYS A 323 6.26 2.33 -20.28
CA LYS A 323 6.64 3.16 -21.44
C LYS A 323 6.88 4.64 -21.11
N PRO A 324 6.11 5.30 -20.21
CA PRO A 324 6.36 6.70 -19.85
C PRO A 324 7.73 6.98 -19.21
N PHE A 325 8.42 5.94 -18.73
CA PHE A 325 9.73 6.00 -18.08
C PHE A 325 10.83 5.21 -18.82
N GLU A 326 10.57 4.68 -20.01
CA GLU A 326 11.49 3.75 -20.68
C GLU A 326 12.89 4.35 -20.85
N LYS A 327 12.95 5.62 -21.27
CA LYS A 327 14.21 6.38 -21.40
C LYS A 327 14.95 6.47 -20.06
N GLU A 328 14.25 6.86 -19.00
CA GLU A 328 14.85 7.05 -17.68
C GLU A 328 15.33 5.72 -17.07
N LEU A 329 14.59 4.63 -17.29
CA LEU A 329 14.98 3.28 -16.87
C LEU A 329 16.23 2.78 -17.63
N GLU A 330 16.33 3.06 -18.93
CA GLU A 330 17.46 2.69 -19.77
C GLU A 330 18.73 3.50 -19.42
N GLU A 331 18.61 4.82 -19.29
CA GLU A 331 19.72 5.72 -18.95
C GLU A 331 20.30 5.39 -17.56
N ALA A 332 19.44 5.09 -16.59
CA ALA A 332 19.85 4.67 -15.25
C ALA A 332 20.27 3.18 -15.18
N LYS A 333 20.19 2.44 -16.30
CA LYS A 333 20.53 1.02 -16.42
C LYS A 333 19.82 0.14 -15.39
N ILE A 334 18.55 0.46 -15.12
CA ILE A 334 17.73 -0.22 -14.12
C ILE A 334 17.64 -1.71 -14.43
N GLN A 335 17.84 -2.53 -13.40
CA GLN A 335 17.74 -3.99 -13.46
C GLN A 335 16.62 -4.52 -12.57
N THR A 336 16.23 -3.75 -11.55
CA THR A 336 15.18 -4.16 -10.59
C THR A 336 14.13 -3.07 -10.47
N ILE A 337 12.87 -3.44 -10.68
CA ILE A 337 11.70 -2.61 -10.37
C ILE A 337 11.12 -3.11 -9.04
N ILE A 338 11.22 -2.27 -8.02
CA ILE A 338 10.56 -2.46 -6.74
C ILE A 338 9.17 -1.84 -6.87
N TYR A 339 8.12 -2.66 -6.82
CA TYR A 339 6.76 -2.24 -7.12
C TYR A 339 5.91 -2.07 -5.86
N ALA A 340 5.34 -0.89 -5.68
CA ALA A 340 4.43 -0.58 -4.58
C ALA A 340 3.02 -0.25 -5.15
N PRO A 341 2.23 -1.26 -5.57
CA PRO A 341 0.95 -1.08 -6.26
C PRO A 341 -0.12 -0.36 -5.43
N ASP A 342 -0.99 0.39 -6.12
CA ASP A 342 -2.15 1.08 -5.54
C ASP A 342 -3.46 0.50 -6.06
N GLY A 343 -4.46 0.38 -5.19
CA GLY A 343 -5.79 -0.14 -5.54
C GLY A 343 -5.74 -1.44 -6.35
N GLN A 344 -6.60 -1.55 -7.38
CA GLN A 344 -6.73 -2.76 -8.19
C GLN A 344 -5.46 -3.12 -9.00
N LEU A 345 -4.48 -2.22 -9.13
CA LEU A 345 -3.20 -2.56 -9.76
C LEU A 345 -2.43 -3.63 -8.96
N ARG A 346 -2.79 -3.89 -7.70
CA ARG A 346 -2.27 -5.03 -6.91
C ARG A 346 -2.51 -6.39 -7.56
N TYR A 347 -3.53 -6.50 -8.43
CA TYR A 347 -3.80 -7.72 -9.18
C TYR A 347 -2.96 -7.85 -10.45
N ILE A 348 -2.30 -6.77 -10.92
CA ILE A 348 -1.55 -6.78 -12.18
C ILE A 348 -0.11 -7.25 -11.93
N PRO A 349 0.28 -8.44 -12.41
CA PRO A 349 1.67 -8.87 -12.32
C PRO A 349 2.50 -8.10 -13.35
N LEU A 350 3.38 -7.19 -12.89
CA LEU A 350 4.25 -6.43 -13.81
C LEU A 350 5.09 -7.34 -14.71
N ALA A 351 5.41 -8.56 -14.27
CA ALA A 351 6.12 -9.56 -15.05
C ALA A 351 5.47 -9.86 -16.42
N ALA A 352 4.12 -9.78 -16.50
CA ALA A 352 3.35 -10.07 -17.71
C ALA A 352 3.02 -8.83 -18.57
N LEU A 353 3.63 -7.68 -18.30
CA LEU A 353 3.52 -6.55 -19.23
C LEU A 353 4.32 -6.87 -20.50
N TYR A 354 3.77 -6.52 -21.66
CA TYR A 354 4.37 -6.85 -22.96
C TYR A 354 4.80 -5.58 -23.67
N ASP A 355 6.07 -5.43 -24.03
CA ASP A 355 6.56 -4.22 -24.69
C ASP A 355 6.34 -4.20 -26.21
N GLY A 356 5.69 -5.25 -26.75
CA GLY A 356 5.54 -5.51 -28.19
C GLY A 356 6.60 -6.45 -28.76
N LYS A 357 7.64 -6.78 -27.98
CA LYS A 357 8.70 -7.73 -28.36
C LYS A 357 8.81 -8.85 -27.33
N GLN A 358 8.93 -8.52 -26.07
CA GLN A 358 9.18 -9.42 -24.96
C GLN A 358 8.37 -9.05 -23.71
N TRP A 359 8.26 -9.97 -22.77
CA TRP A 359 7.64 -9.73 -21.48
C TRP A 359 8.58 -8.92 -20.58
N LEU A 360 8.02 -8.10 -19.70
CA LEU A 360 8.79 -7.19 -18.86
C LEU A 360 9.76 -7.94 -17.92
N VAL A 361 9.39 -9.13 -17.47
CA VAL A 361 10.25 -10.01 -16.65
C VAL A 361 11.54 -10.41 -17.38
N GLU A 362 11.54 -10.47 -18.71
CA GLU A 362 12.76 -10.74 -19.48
C GLU A 362 13.75 -9.56 -19.38
N ARG A 363 13.26 -8.33 -19.16
CA ARG A 363 14.06 -7.10 -19.01
C ARG A 363 14.45 -6.79 -17.57
N TYR A 364 13.53 -6.96 -16.62
CA TYR A 364 13.69 -6.48 -15.25
C TYR A 364 13.35 -7.56 -14.22
N ARG A 365 14.07 -7.54 -13.10
CA ARG A 365 13.64 -8.20 -11.85
C ARG A 365 12.47 -7.41 -11.27
N ILE A 366 11.40 -8.10 -10.91
CA ILE A 366 10.22 -7.50 -10.28
C ILE A 366 10.16 -7.94 -8.82
N ASN A 367 10.09 -6.98 -7.89
CA ASN A 367 9.96 -7.24 -6.47
C ASN A 367 8.82 -6.39 -5.90
N ASN A 368 7.72 -7.02 -5.47
CA ASN A 368 6.59 -6.28 -4.91
C ASN A 368 6.81 -6.00 -3.42
N ILE A 369 6.38 -4.83 -2.95
CA ILE A 369 6.40 -4.45 -1.54
C ILE A 369 5.05 -3.90 -1.11
N THR A 370 4.73 -4.03 0.17
CA THR A 370 3.52 -3.43 0.74
C THR A 370 3.67 -1.92 0.86
N ALA A 371 4.74 -1.45 1.51
CA ALA A 371 5.12 -0.05 1.64
C ALA A 371 6.63 0.03 1.87
N SER A 372 7.28 1.12 1.44
CA SER A 372 8.71 1.33 1.66
C SER A 372 9.03 1.49 3.15
N SER A 373 8.20 2.20 3.92
CA SER A 373 8.40 2.36 5.37
C SER A 373 8.23 1.07 6.19
N LEU A 374 7.62 0.03 5.59
CA LEU A 374 7.44 -1.28 6.21
C LEU A 374 8.41 -2.35 5.67
N THR A 375 9.19 -2.03 4.64
CA THR A 375 10.07 -3.00 3.97
C THR A 375 11.53 -2.59 4.11
N ASN A 376 12.34 -3.46 4.71
CA ASN A 376 13.79 -3.30 4.64
C ASN A 376 14.27 -3.70 3.24
N LEU A 377 14.70 -2.74 2.41
CA LEU A 377 15.17 -2.97 1.05
C LEU A 377 16.64 -3.37 0.95
N ARG A 378 17.38 -3.45 2.06
CA ARG A 378 18.78 -3.87 2.03
C ARG A 378 18.87 -5.33 1.53
N PRO A 379 19.73 -5.62 0.53
CA PRO A 379 19.94 -6.99 0.09
C PRO A 379 20.38 -7.89 1.24
N ARG A 380 19.95 -9.14 1.21
CA ARG A 380 20.31 -10.13 2.24
C ARG A 380 21.50 -10.96 1.77
N THR A 381 22.31 -11.42 2.72
CA THR A 381 23.26 -12.51 2.44
C THR A 381 22.48 -13.83 2.49
N TYR A 382 22.36 -14.50 1.35
CA TYR A 382 21.60 -15.73 1.23
C TYR A 382 22.37 -16.93 1.77
N LYS A 383 21.75 -17.67 2.68
CA LYS A 383 22.30 -18.91 3.23
C LYS A 383 22.11 -20.07 2.26
N GLN A 384 22.88 -21.13 2.44
CA GLN A 384 22.65 -22.38 1.73
C GLN A 384 21.22 -22.88 2.00
N PRO A 385 20.42 -23.21 0.96
CA PRO A 385 19.03 -23.61 1.14
C PRO A 385 18.86 -24.80 2.09
N ARG A 386 18.01 -24.61 3.09
CA ARG A 386 17.44 -25.68 3.93
C ARG A 386 15.93 -25.50 3.89
N VAL A 387 15.23 -26.51 3.38
CA VAL A 387 13.81 -26.39 3.01
C VAL A 387 12.95 -27.23 3.95
N LEU A 388 11.87 -26.65 4.45
CA LEU A 388 10.71 -27.41 4.92
C LEU A 388 9.68 -27.42 3.79
N ALA A 389 9.46 -28.56 3.15
CA ALA A 389 8.50 -28.71 2.07
C ALA A 389 7.30 -29.52 2.56
N ALA A 390 6.13 -28.89 2.63
CA ALA A 390 4.92 -29.51 3.15
C ALA A 390 3.82 -29.49 2.10
N ALA A 391 3.07 -30.59 1.97
CA ALA A 391 2.02 -30.73 0.97
C ALA A 391 0.74 -31.34 1.55
N ALA A 392 -0.40 -30.76 1.17
CA ALA A 392 -1.73 -31.31 1.39
C ALA A 392 -2.20 -31.99 0.10
N THR A 393 -2.23 -33.32 0.08
CA THR A 393 -2.48 -34.07 -1.17
C THR A 393 -3.93 -34.50 -1.31
N ASN A 394 -4.58 -34.75 -0.17
CA ASN A 394 -5.99 -35.16 -0.11
C ASN A 394 -6.93 -33.97 -0.05
N SER A 395 -8.20 -34.18 -0.41
CA SER A 395 -9.26 -33.18 -0.23
C SER A 395 -9.33 -32.72 1.24
N GLN A 396 -9.59 -31.44 1.45
CA GLN A 396 -9.66 -30.83 2.78
C GLN A 396 -11.04 -30.21 2.98
N ASN A 397 -11.52 -30.16 4.22
CA ASN A 397 -12.73 -29.42 4.56
C ASN A 397 -12.45 -28.52 5.75
N VAL A 398 -12.50 -27.21 5.51
CA VAL A 398 -12.18 -26.18 6.50
C VAL A 398 -13.27 -25.14 6.50
N ASN A 399 -13.84 -24.82 7.67
CA ASN A 399 -14.89 -23.80 7.81
C ASN A 399 -16.06 -23.97 6.84
N SER A 400 -16.48 -25.22 6.58
CA SER A 400 -17.54 -25.57 5.62
C SER A 400 -17.21 -25.30 4.15
N ILE A 401 -15.94 -25.01 3.83
CA ILE A 401 -15.42 -24.89 2.47
C ILE A 401 -14.72 -26.20 2.11
N ALA A 402 -15.19 -26.85 1.04
CA ALA A 402 -14.58 -28.06 0.51
C ALA A 402 -13.49 -27.70 -0.49
N PHE A 403 -12.26 -28.14 -0.21
CA PHE A 403 -11.12 -28.00 -1.10
C PHE A 403 -10.83 -29.35 -1.78
N GLY A 404 -10.71 -29.34 -3.10
CA GLY A 404 -10.38 -30.53 -3.87
C GLY A 404 -8.97 -31.05 -3.58
N ALA A 405 -8.76 -32.34 -3.83
CA ALA A 405 -7.44 -32.97 -3.70
C ALA A 405 -6.41 -32.32 -4.63
N LEU A 406 -5.14 -32.31 -4.19
CA LEU A 406 -3.99 -31.77 -4.92
C LEU A 406 -2.88 -32.83 -5.02
N PRO A 407 -3.11 -33.97 -5.70
CA PRO A 407 -2.16 -35.10 -5.68
C PRO A 407 -0.78 -34.74 -6.23
N ALA A 408 -0.70 -33.78 -7.16
CA ALA A 408 0.56 -33.33 -7.76
C ALA A 408 1.50 -32.62 -6.76
N THR A 409 0.97 -32.05 -5.67
CA THR A 409 1.78 -31.38 -4.63
C THR A 409 2.77 -32.33 -3.97
N LYS A 410 2.47 -33.63 -3.92
CA LYS A 410 3.43 -34.65 -3.46
C LYS A 410 4.64 -34.71 -4.39
N THR A 411 4.41 -34.80 -5.70
CA THR A 411 5.46 -34.84 -6.71
C THR A 411 6.29 -33.55 -6.69
N GLU A 412 5.65 -32.40 -6.48
CA GLU A 412 6.31 -31.12 -6.32
C GLU A 412 7.32 -31.11 -5.15
N VAL A 413 6.91 -31.52 -3.94
CA VAL A 413 7.81 -31.52 -2.77
C VAL A 413 8.90 -32.59 -2.86
N GLU A 414 8.63 -33.72 -3.50
CA GLU A 414 9.63 -34.76 -3.79
C GLU A 414 10.67 -34.28 -4.81
N ALA A 415 10.26 -33.51 -5.82
CA ALA A 415 11.16 -32.88 -6.78
C ALA A 415 12.07 -31.83 -6.10
N ILE A 416 11.52 -31.03 -5.17
CA ILE A 416 12.32 -30.07 -4.38
C ILE A 416 13.37 -30.80 -3.54
N ALA A 417 13.00 -31.87 -2.85
CA ALA A 417 13.93 -32.65 -2.04
C ALA A 417 15.05 -33.30 -2.87
N SER A 418 14.76 -33.66 -4.12
CA SER A 418 15.75 -34.18 -5.06
C SER A 418 16.77 -33.11 -5.49
N LEU A 419 16.35 -31.85 -5.60
CA LEU A 419 17.22 -30.72 -5.97
C LEU A 419 18.07 -30.22 -4.79
N ILE A 420 17.47 -30.17 -3.60
CA ILE A 420 18.06 -29.63 -2.37
C ILE A 420 18.10 -30.73 -1.30
N PRO A 421 19.27 -31.37 -1.07
CA PRO A 421 19.38 -32.49 -0.14
C PRO A 421 18.97 -32.17 1.32
N ARG A 422 19.04 -30.90 1.73
CA ARG A 422 18.63 -30.44 3.07
C ARG A 422 17.14 -30.07 3.10
N THR A 423 16.29 -30.96 2.58
CA THR A 423 14.83 -30.78 2.56
C THR A 423 14.15 -31.75 3.51
N THR A 424 13.28 -31.24 4.37
CA THR A 424 12.36 -32.04 5.18
C THR A 424 11.00 -32.03 4.52
N ILE A 425 10.45 -33.21 4.21
CA ILE A 425 9.10 -33.36 3.65
C ILE A 425 8.09 -33.61 4.77
N LEU A 426 6.91 -32.96 4.70
CA LEU A 426 5.73 -33.28 5.50
C LEU A 426 4.52 -33.48 4.57
N LEU A 427 3.85 -34.63 4.66
CA LEU A 427 2.66 -34.92 3.84
C LEU A 427 1.42 -35.09 4.70
N ASP A 428 0.29 -34.54 4.24
CA ASP A 428 -1.05 -34.76 4.78
C ASP A 428 -1.08 -34.62 6.32
N ARG A 429 -1.34 -35.69 7.07
CA ARG A 429 -1.44 -35.64 8.54
C ARG A 429 -0.15 -35.15 9.24
N GLN A 430 1.02 -35.33 8.62
CA GLN A 430 2.29 -34.79 9.13
C GLN A 430 2.41 -33.29 8.89
N PHE A 431 1.72 -32.78 7.87
CA PHE A 431 1.57 -31.37 7.60
C PHE A 431 0.38 -30.82 8.39
N ASN A 432 0.54 -30.68 9.71
CA ASN A 432 -0.46 -30.08 10.61
C ASN A 432 0.09 -28.83 11.31
N LYS A 433 -0.79 -27.98 11.86
CA LYS A 433 -0.39 -26.72 12.52
C LYS A 433 0.61 -26.92 13.67
N THR A 434 0.36 -27.90 14.54
CA THR A 434 1.12 -28.16 15.77
C THR A 434 2.57 -28.59 15.48
N ASP A 435 2.77 -29.42 14.45
CA ASP A 435 4.08 -29.95 14.09
C ASP A 435 4.82 -29.07 13.09
N THR A 436 4.11 -28.46 12.14
CA THR A 436 4.73 -27.72 11.03
C THR A 436 5.25 -26.37 11.50
N VAL A 437 4.44 -25.58 12.19
CA VAL A 437 4.78 -24.19 12.54
C VAL A 437 6.05 -24.09 13.39
N PRO A 438 6.26 -24.89 14.45
CA PRO A 438 7.50 -24.82 15.24
C PRO A 438 8.76 -25.21 14.46
N ARG A 439 8.62 -26.03 13.41
CA ARG A 439 9.75 -26.49 12.57
C ARG A 439 10.17 -25.43 11.55
N MET A 440 9.29 -24.52 11.15
CA MET A 440 9.56 -23.50 10.11
C MET A 440 10.82 -22.68 10.41
N GLN A 441 10.99 -22.21 11.66
CA GLN A 441 12.11 -21.35 12.06
C GLN A 441 13.50 -21.97 11.85
N SER A 442 13.61 -23.31 11.77
CA SER A 442 14.90 -24.00 11.61
C SER A 442 15.36 -24.07 10.14
N ASN A 443 14.59 -23.52 9.22
CA ASN A 443 14.79 -23.61 7.77
C ASN A 443 15.00 -22.21 7.18
N THR A 444 15.67 -22.15 6.03
CA THR A 444 15.83 -20.88 5.28
C THR A 444 14.70 -20.69 4.30
N ILE A 445 14.05 -21.77 3.84
CA ILE A 445 12.89 -21.72 2.97
C ILE A 445 11.78 -22.60 3.56
N VAL A 446 10.56 -22.07 3.58
CA VAL A 446 9.34 -22.82 3.91
C VAL A 446 8.50 -22.88 2.65
N HIS A 447 8.15 -24.09 2.21
CA HIS A 447 7.34 -24.33 1.03
C HIS A 447 6.07 -25.05 1.45
N LEU A 448 4.92 -24.43 1.21
CA LEU A 448 3.59 -24.96 1.53
C LEU A 448 2.80 -25.13 0.23
N ALA A 449 2.76 -26.38 -0.24
CA ALA A 449 1.97 -26.80 -1.40
C ALA A 449 0.56 -27.17 -0.92
N THR A 450 -0.26 -26.14 -0.71
CA THR A 450 -1.59 -26.28 -0.12
C THR A 450 -2.53 -25.16 -0.55
N HIS A 451 -3.83 -25.37 -0.32
CA HIS A 451 -4.86 -24.37 -0.50
C HIS A 451 -4.72 -23.22 0.49
N GLY A 452 -5.06 -22.03 -0.01
CA GLY A 452 -5.32 -20.85 0.79
C GLY A 452 -6.69 -20.32 0.40
N TYR A 453 -7.30 -19.54 1.28
CA TYR A 453 -8.51 -18.78 0.99
C TYR A 453 -8.29 -17.37 1.52
N PHE A 454 -8.39 -16.36 0.64
CA PHE A 454 -8.15 -14.97 0.98
C PHE A 454 -9.36 -14.14 0.59
N ALA A 455 -10.21 -13.87 1.58
CA ALA A 455 -11.47 -13.17 1.39
C ALA A 455 -11.26 -11.67 1.19
N VAL A 456 -11.94 -11.12 0.18
CA VAL A 456 -11.88 -9.70 -0.14
C VAL A 456 -12.51 -8.89 0.99
N GLY A 457 -11.72 -8.02 1.61
CA GLY A 457 -12.18 -7.10 2.67
C GLY A 457 -12.46 -7.76 4.03
N GLN A 458 -12.28 -9.08 4.16
CA GLN A 458 -12.54 -9.83 5.40
C GLN A 458 -11.32 -10.68 5.78
N PRO A 459 -10.28 -10.09 6.42
CA PRO A 459 -9.07 -10.83 6.78
C PRO A 459 -9.32 -11.99 7.77
N GLU A 460 -10.37 -11.91 8.59
CA GLU A 460 -10.75 -12.93 9.57
C GLU A 460 -11.26 -14.22 8.91
N GLU A 461 -11.80 -14.10 7.70
CA GLU A 461 -12.21 -15.25 6.88
C GLU A 461 -11.04 -15.84 6.10
N SER A 462 -9.87 -15.19 6.10
CA SER A 462 -8.72 -15.60 5.30
C SER A 462 -7.80 -16.58 6.06
N PHE A 463 -7.41 -17.69 5.42
CA PHE A 463 -6.61 -18.75 6.04
C PHE A 463 -5.80 -19.60 5.05
N ILE A 464 -4.79 -20.29 5.58
CA ILE A 464 -4.02 -21.35 4.90
C ILE A 464 -4.43 -22.70 5.48
N VAL A 465 -4.64 -23.68 4.60
CA VAL A 465 -5.09 -25.03 4.95
C VAL A 465 -3.89 -25.96 5.20
N PHE A 466 -3.97 -26.79 6.23
CA PHE A 466 -3.02 -27.87 6.50
C PHE A 466 -3.55 -29.22 5.99
N GLY A 467 -2.67 -30.22 5.89
CA GLY A 467 -3.00 -31.55 5.35
C GLY A 467 -3.86 -32.42 6.26
N ASP A 468 -4.12 -31.98 7.49
CA ASP A 468 -5.03 -32.59 8.47
C ASP A 468 -6.37 -31.86 8.61
N SER A 469 -6.70 -30.97 7.67
CA SER A 469 -7.86 -30.06 7.70
C SER A 469 -7.85 -29.05 8.86
N SER A 470 -6.73 -28.89 9.57
CA SER A 470 -6.51 -27.70 10.40
C SER A 470 -6.17 -26.48 9.51
N PHE A 471 -6.20 -25.28 10.08
CA PHE A 471 -5.88 -24.05 9.36
C PHE A 471 -5.13 -23.03 10.20
N ALA A 472 -4.44 -22.11 9.53
CA ALA A 472 -3.91 -20.90 10.12
C ALA A 472 -4.59 -19.69 9.48
N SER A 473 -5.30 -18.92 10.29
CA SER A 473 -5.83 -17.61 9.90
C SER A 473 -4.70 -16.62 9.63
N ILE A 474 -5.01 -15.52 8.95
CA ILE A 474 -4.09 -14.37 8.81
C ILE A 474 -3.59 -13.86 10.19
N ALA A 475 -4.43 -13.92 11.22
CA ALA A 475 -4.06 -13.55 12.59
C ALA A 475 -3.09 -14.56 13.23
N ASP A 476 -3.22 -15.86 12.94
CA ASP A 476 -2.28 -16.89 13.39
C ASP A 476 -0.89 -16.70 12.78
N ILE A 477 -0.81 -16.34 11.49
CA ILE A 477 0.47 -16.16 10.77
C ILE A 477 1.36 -15.14 11.48
N LYS A 478 0.76 -14.06 12.01
CA LYS A 478 1.48 -13.03 12.77
C LYS A 478 2.26 -13.59 13.97
N GLN A 479 1.78 -14.68 14.55
CA GLN A 479 2.37 -15.31 15.73
C GLN A 479 3.46 -16.34 15.38
N TRP A 480 3.67 -16.62 14.09
CA TRP A 480 4.74 -17.50 13.67
C TRP A 480 6.10 -16.89 13.96
N THR A 481 7.10 -17.74 14.17
CA THR A 481 8.49 -17.32 14.31
C THR A 481 9.24 -17.71 13.04
N LEU A 482 9.52 -16.76 12.18
CA LEU A 482 10.14 -16.96 10.86
C LEU A 482 11.46 -16.19 10.71
N THR A 483 12.10 -15.81 11.81
CA THR A 483 13.30 -14.94 11.83
C THR A 483 14.51 -15.46 11.04
N ASN A 484 14.59 -16.77 10.81
CA ASN A 484 15.64 -17.40 9.99
C ASN A 484 15.15 -17.79 8.58
N VAL A 485 13.87 -17.55 8.27
CA VAL A 485 13.27 -17.88 6.98
C VAL A 485 13.49 -16.71 6.02
N GLU A 486 14.12 -16.98 4.89
CA GLU A 486 14.36 -16.02 3.82
C GLU A 486 13.15 -15.93 2.89
N LEU A 487 12.51 -17.06 2.63
CA LEU A 487 11.40 -17.18 1.69
C LEU A 487 10.32 -18.16 2.19
N VAL A 488 9.07 -17.71 2.19
CA VAL A 488 7.89 -18.59 2.26
C VAL A 488 7.29 -18.73 0.87
N VAL A 489 7.10 -19.95 0.39
CA VAL A 489 6.46 -20.22 -0.91
C VAL A 489 5.11 -20.88 -0.66
N LEU A 490 4.06 -20.30 -1.24
CA LEU A 490 2.69 -20.79 -1.22
C LEU A 490 2.31 -21.17 -2.65
N SER A 491 2.53 -22.43 -3.04
CA SER A 491 2.51 -22.83 -4.45
C SER A 491 1.13 -23.23 -5.00
N ALA A 492 0.21 -23.66 -4.15
CA ALA A 492 -1.14 -24.07 -4.53
C ALA A 492 -2.24 -23.14 -3.96
N CYS A 493 -1.88 -21.90 -3.62
CA CYS A 493 -2.82 -20.97 -2.99
C CYS A 493 -3.88 -20.47 -3.97
N GLU A 494 -5.14 -20.67 -3.61
CA GLU A 494 -6.29 -20.03 -4.24
C GLU A 494 -6.49 -18.66 -3.58
N THR A 495 -6.05 -17.58 -4.22
CA THR A 495 -6.62 -16.27 -3.92
C THR A 495 -8.04 -16.31 -4.48
N ALA A 496 -9.03 -16.43 -3.59
CA ALA A 496 -10.44 -16.45 -3.91
C ALA A 496 -10.89 -15.11 -4.50
N ILE A 497 -10.44 -14.79 -5.71
CA ILE A 497 -10.93 -13.68 -6.52
C ILE A 497 -12.21 -14.18 -7.23
N GLY A 498 -13.13 -14.70 -6.42
CA GLY A 498 -14.42 -15.24 -6.80
C GLY A 498 -15.47 -14.12 -6.81
N GLY A 499 -15.93 -13.75 -8.00
CA GLY A 499 -17.15 -12.95 -8.23
C GLY A 499 -17.02 -11.43 -8.07
N LYS A 500 -16.25 -10.91 -7.10
CA LYS A 500 -16.02 -9.46 -6.91
C LYS A 500 -14.53 -9.14 -6.86
N VAL A 501 -14.05 -8.37 -7.83
CA VAL A 501 -12.70 -7.80 -7.80
C VAL A 501 -12.66 -6.73 -6.71
N GLY A 502 -11.89 -7.00 -5.64
CA GLY A 502 -11.66 -6.07 -4.54
C GLY A 502 -10.68 -4.95 -4.93
N ASN A 503 -9.89 -4.49 -3.96
CA ASN A 503 -8.76 -3.59 -4.21
C ASN A 503 -7.41 -4.32 -4.07
N GLY A 504 -7.38 -5.64 -3.92
CA GLY A 504 -6.17 -6.46 -3.81
C GLY A 504 -5.38 -6.31 -2.51
N ILE A 505 -5.94 -5.67 -1.47
CA ILE A 505 -5.23 -5.48 -0.19
C ILE A 505 -4.94 -6.81 0.51
N GLU A 506 -5.75 -7.85 0.28
CA GLU A 506 -5.57 -9.19 0.83
C GLU A 506 -4.23 -9.83 0.45
N ILE A 507 -3.75 -9.55 -0.76
CA ILE A 507 -2.45 -10.00 -1.28
C ILE A 507 -1.31 -9.40 -0.46
N LEU A 508 -1.34 -8.08 -0.27
CA LEU A 508 -0.32 -7.37 0.51
C LEU A 508 -0.44 -7.66 2.00
N GLY A 509 -1.66 -7.91 2.49
CA GLY A 509 -1.97 -8.29 3.86
C GLY A 509 -1.27 -9.58 4.27
N LEU A 510 -1.35 -10.61 3.43
CA LEU A 510 -0.64 -11.87 3.63
C LEU A 510 0.88 -11.67 3.65
N GLY A 511 1.42 -11.00 2.62
CA GLY A 511 2.85 -10.73 2.54
C GLY A 511 3.37 -9.98 3.77
N TYR A 512 2.62 -8.96 4.22
CA TYR A 512 2.96 -8.23 5.43
C TYR A 512 2.96 -9.09 6.70
N GLN A 513 1.99 -9.99 6.89
CA GLN A 513 1.98 -10.86 8.07
C GLN A 513 3.16 -11.83 8.07
N ILE A 514 3.49 -12.40 6.91
CA ILE A 514 4.66 -13.28 6.76
C ILE A 514 5.96 -12.53 7.09
N GLN A 515 6.10 -11.29 6.61
CA GLN A 515 7.24 -10.44 6.96
C GLN A 515 7.25 -10.05 8.44
N SER A 516 6.08 -9.74 9.02
CA SER A 516 5.93 -9.40 10.44
C SER A 516 6.30 -10.57 11.35
N ALA A 517 6.07 -11.80 10.91
CA ALA A 517 6.52 -13.02 11.57
C ALA A 517 8.05 -13.25 11.46
N GLY A 518 8.75 -12.48 10.62
CA GLY A 518 10.22 -12.44 10.51
C GLY A 518 10.78 -12.92 9.18
N ALA A 519 9.96 -13.42 8.25
CA ALA A 519 10.45 -13.89 6.97
C ALA A 519 10.92 -12.73 6.06
N GLY A 520 11.82 -13.01 5.12
CA GLY A 520 12.30 -12.01 4.16
C GLY A 520 11.26 -11.62 3.13
N ALA A 521 10.71 -12.61 2.45
CA ALA A 521 9.68 -12.46 1.44
C ALA A 521 8.73 -13.67 1.43
N SER A 522 7.65 -13.51 0.68
CA SER A 522 6.74 -14.58 0.32
C SER A 522 6.53 -14.64 -1.20
N ILE A 523 6.34 -15.83 -1.74
CA ILE A 523 5.80 -16.05 -3.09
C ILE A 523 4.42 -16.66 -2.94
N ALA A 524 3.44 -16.10 -3.62
CA ALA A 524 2.09 -16.63 -3.68
C ALA A 524 1.49 -16.44 -5.07
N SER A 525 0.56 -17.32 -5.44
CA SER A 525 -0.20 -17.27 -6.68
C SER A 525 -1.42 -16.35 -6.57
N LEU A 526 -1.62 -15.50 -7.59
CA LEU A 526 -2.77 -14.59 -7.77
C LEU A 526 -4.03 -15.31 -8.32
N TRP A 527 -3.88 -16.53 -8.81
CA TRP A 527 -4.97 -17.40 -9.26
C TRP A 527 -4.50 -18.84 -9.24
N LYS A 528 -5.43 -19.77 -9.38
CA LYS A 528 -5.12 -21.19 -9.52
C LYS A 528 -4.43 -21.45 -10.86
N VAL A 529 -3.23 -22.01 -10.79
CA VAL A 529 -2.47 -22.49 -11.95
C VAL A 529 -2.64 -24.01 -12.06
N SER A 530 -2.49 -24.57 -13.27
CA SER A 530 -2.45 -26.03 -13.46
C SER A 530 -1.32 -26.67 -12.66
N ASP A 531 -1.56 -27.87 -12.15
CA ASP A 531 -0.59 -28.66 -11.39
C ASP A 531 0.76 -28.81 -12.12
N GLU A 532 0.75 -29.14 -13.42
CA GLU A 532 1.97 -29.33 -14.22
C GLU A 532 2.77 -28.03 -14.38
N GLY A 533 2.06 -26.92 -14.60
CA GLY A 533 2.66 -25.58 -14.71
C GLY A 533 3.29 -25.12 -13.39
N THR A 534 2.59 -25.32 -12.28
CA THR A 534 3.12 -25.02 -10.93
C THR A 534 4.37 -25.84 -10.64
N GLN A 535 4.32 -27.16 -10.89
CA GLN A 535 5.47 -28.03 -10.69
C GLN A 535 6.67 -27.59 -11.54
N ALA A 536 6.46 -27.30 -12.83
CA ALA A 536 7.53 -26.87 -13.74
C ALA A 536 8.17 -25.55 -13.27
N LEU A 537 7.36 -24.56 -12.88
CA LEU A 537 7.87 -23.29 -12.36
C LEU A 537 8.64 -23.48 -11.06
N MET A 538 8.10 -24.24 -10.10
CA MET A 538 8.73 -24.48 -8.80
C MET A 538 10.05 -25.21 -8.96
N GLN A 539 10.12 -26.22 -9.85
CA GLN A 539 11.37 -26.89 -10.15
C GLN A 539 12.45 -25.90 -10.61
N LYS A 540 12.12 -25.00 -11.54
CA LYS A 540 13.06 -23.97 -12.03
C LYS A 540 13.43 -22.93 -10.97
N LEU A 541 12.49 -22.59 -10.10
CA LEU A 541 12.74 -21.72 -8.94
C LEU A 541 13.80 -22.35 -8.02
N TYR A 542 13.65 -23.61 -7.64
CA TYR A 542 14.57 -24.29 -6.74
C TYR A 542 15.91 -24.66 -7.39
N GLU A 543 15.93 -24.97 -8.69
CA GLU A 543 17.17 -25.07 -9.48
C GLU A 543 17.98 -23.76 -9.42
N SER A 544 17.30 -22.61 -9.45
CA SER A 544 17.91 -21.30 -9.32
C SER A 544 18.38 -21.02 -7.88
N LEU A 545 17.51 -21.24 -6.88
CA LEU A 545 17.81 -20.98 -5.46
C LEU A 545 18.97 -21.82 -4.91
N LYS A 546 19.29 -22.97 -5.52
CA LYS A 546 20.48 -23.76 -5.16
C LYS A 546 21.80 -23.03 -5.40
N GLN A 547 21.81 -22.03 -6.28
CA GLN A 547 23.01 -21.26 -6.61
C GLN A 547 23.39 -20.32 -5.46
N LYS A 548 24.70 -20.10 -5.31
CA LYS A 548 25.23 -19.20 -4.29
C LYS A 548 24.79 -17.75 -4.57
N ASP A 549 24.44 -17.01 -3.53
CA ASP A 549 24.08 -15.58 -3.59
C ASP A 549 22.89 -15.28 -4.52
N MET A 550 22.01 -16.26 -4.73
CA MET A 550 20.80 -16.12 -5.54
C MET A 550 19.70 -15.45 -4.74
N SER A 551 19.20 -14.30 -5.22
CA SER A 551 18.06 -13.64 -4.60
C SER A 551 16.73 -14.28 -5.00
N SER A 552 15.75 -14.23 -4.11
CA SER A 552 14.42 -14.81 -4.36
C SER A 552 13.73 -14.17 -5.57
N SER A 553 13.93 -12.87 -5.79
CA SER A 553 13.38 -12.15 -6.95
C SER A 553 14.04 -12.56 -8.26
N GLU A 554 15.36 -12.78 -8.27
CA GLU A 554 16.07 -13.28 -9.45
C GLU A 554 15.73 -14.75 -9.72
N ALA A 555 15.63 -15.58 -8.68
CA ALA A 555 15.25 -16.99 -8.85
C ALA A 555 13.85 -17.14 -9.45
N LEU A 556 12.88 -16.33 -8.98
CA LEU A 556 11.53 -16.30 -9.56
C LEU A 556 11.56 -15.82 -11.01
N ARG A 557 12.31 -14.75 -11.31
CA ARG A 557 12.50 -14.25 -12.67
C ARG A 557 13.08 -15.32 -13.60
N GLN A 558 14.13 -16.04 -13.17
CA GLN A 558 14.73 -17.12 -13.97
C GLN A 558 13.74 -18.26 -14.23
N ALA A 559 12.94 -18.62 -13.24
CA ALA A 559 11.86 -19.59 -13.42
C ALA A 559 10.82 -19.11 -14.45
N GLN A 560 10.38 -17.85 -14.37
CA GLN A 560 9.42 -17.26 -15.30
C GLN A 560 9.97 -17.21 -16.74
N ILE A 561 11.23 -16.79 -16.92
CA ILE A 561 11.90 -16.79 -18.23
C ILE A 561 12.02 -18.22 -18.80
N ALA A 562 12.34 -19.21 -17.96
CA ALA A 562 12.39 -20.60 -18.39
C ALA A 562 11.01 -21.11 -18.89
N MET A 563 9.92 -20.69 -18.23
CA MET A 563 8.56 -21.02 -18.66
C MET A 563 8.20 -20.35 -19.99
N ILE A 564 8.52 -19.06 -20.15
CA ILE A 564 8.31 -18.28 -21.39
C ILE A 564 8.94 -18.99 -22.61
N HIS A 565 10.12 -19.57 -22.45
CA HIS A 565 10.86 -20.24 -23.53
C HIS A 565 10.64 -21.76 -23.62
N SER A 566 9.70 -22.33 -22.87
CA SER A 566 9.44 -23.78 -22.84
C SER A 566 9.03 -24.37 -24.20
N ASP A 567 8.44 -23.57 -25.09
CA ASP A 567 8.03 -24.00 -26.44
C ASP A 567 9.20 -24.13 -27.42
N ASN A 568 10.36 -23.55 -27.08
CA ASN A 568 11.55 -23.60 -27.93
C ASN A 568 12.31 -24.90 -27.69
N LYS A 569 11.78 -26.02 -28.21
CA LYS A 569 12.51 -27.29 -28.31
C LYS A 569 13.80 -27.07 -29.13
N GLY A 570 14.93 -26.90 -28.46
CA GLY A 570 16.26 -27.07 -29.07
C GLY A 570 16.97 -25.82 -29.60
N MET A 571 17.06 -24.74 -28.83
CA MET A 571 18.13 -23.76 -29.02
C MET A 571 18.90 -23.53 -27.72
N GLY A 572 19.93 -24.35 -27.51
CA GLY A 572 21.14 -23.83 -26.87
C GLY A 572 21.79 -22.86 -27.85
N SER A 573 21.75 -21.57 -27.54
CA SER A 573 22.76 -20.58 -27.95
C SER A 573 22.31 -19.17 -27.55
N ASP A 574 23.12 -18.55 -26.70
CA ASP A 574 23.55 -17.16 -26.79
C ASP A 574 22.61 -16.19 -27.53
N ARG A 575 21.55 -15.75 -26.85
CA ARG A 575 21.06 -14.37 -27.03
C ARG A 575 21.51 -13.55 -25.83
N ALA A 576 22.38 -12.59 -26.14
CA ALA A 576 23.18 -11.76 -25.24
C ALA A 576 22.62 -11.55 -23.82
N SER A 577 23.47 -11.89 -22.83
CA SER A 577 23.47 -11.49 -21.41
C SER A 577 22.58 -12.20 -20.37
N ILE A 578 21.69 -13.14 -20.73
CA ILE A 578 20.89 -13.88 -19.71
C ILE A 578 21.24 -15.37 -19.74
N ARG A 579 21.93 -15.85 -18.71
CA ARG A 579 22.26 -17.27 -18.53
C ARG A 579 21.09 -17.99 -17.85
N VAL A 580 20.10 -18.42 -18.63
CA VAL A 580 18.95 -19.21 -18.14
C VAL A 580 19.42 -20.59 -17.70
N VAL A 581 19.06 -21.01 -16.48
CA VAL A 581 19.52 -22.28 -15.90
C VAL A 581 18.56 -23.43 -16.22
N GLY A 582 19.06 -24.41 -16.99
CA GLY A 582 18.50 -25.75 -17.18
C GLY A 582 17.39 -25.87 -18.24
N THR A 583 17.44 -26.91 -19.07
CA THR A 583 16.31 -27.37 -19.91
C THR A 583 15.26 -28.08 -19.03
N LEU A 584 13.98 -27.99 -19.37
CA LEU A 584 12.92 -28.75 -18.68
C LEU A 584 13.16 -30.27 -18.90
N PRO A 585 13.35 -31.09 -17.85
CA PRO A 585 13.53 -32.52 -18.02
C PRO A 585 12.17 -33.21 -18.20
N ASN A 586 12.02 -33.95 -19.32
CA ASN A 586 10.94 -34.92 -19.58
C ASN A 586 9.52 -34.53 -19.11
N ALA A 587 9.12 -33.26 -19.32
CA ALA A 587 7.70 -32.92 -19.30
C ALA A 587 7.08 -33.47 -20.59
N THR A 588 6.10 -34.36 -20.44
CA THR A 588 5.09 -34.65 -21.46
C THR A 588 4.59 -33.32 -22.04
N SER A 589 5.03 -32.97 -23.26
CA SER A 589 4.32 -32.11 -24.22
C SER A 589 3.64 -30.81 -23.71
N GLY A 590 4.08 -30.20 -22.61
CA GLY A 590 3.45 -28.99 -22.06
C GLY A 590 4.06 -27.72 -22.64
N GLN A 591 3.27 -26.94 -23.37
CA GLN A 591 3.62 -25.58 -23.77
C GLN A 591 3.26 -24.63 -22.63
N PHE A 592 4.26 -24.13 -21.90
CA PHE A 592 4.05 -23.27 -20.72
C PHE A 592 4.40 -21.79 -20.97
N SER A 593 4.57 -21.40 -22.24
CA SER A 593 4.95 -20.03 -22.61
C SER A 593 3.88 -18.99 -22.25
N HIS A 594 2.60 -19.41 -22.14
CA HIS A 594 1.50 -18.51 -21.79
C HIS A 594 1.62 -17.97 -20.35
N PRO A 595 1.41 -16.65 -20.12
CA PRO A 595 1.50 -16.03 -18.79
C PRO A 595 0.71 -16.70 -17.68
N PHE A 596 -0.43 -17.32 -18.02
CA PHE A 596 -1.24 -18.14 -17.10
C PHE A 596 -0.40 -19.02 -16.15
N TYR A 597 0.65 -19.65 -16.67
CA TYR A 597 1.47 -20.62 -15.93
C TYR A 597 2.53 -19.99 -15.02
N TRP A 598 2.96 -18.75 -15.28
CA TRP A 598 4.15 -18.18 -14.64
C TRP A 598 3.94 -16.79 -14.04
N SER A 599 3.00 -15.99 -14.56
CA SER A 599 2.74 -14.64 -14.06
C SER A 599 1.83 -14.61 -12.83
N ALA A 600 1.18 -15.72 -12.49
CA ALA A 600 0.37 -15.84 -11.29
C ALA A 600 1.21 -15.65 -10.02
N PHE A 601 2.46 -16.11 -10.05
CA PHE A 601 3.33 -16.11 -8.89
C PHE A 601 4.04 -14.77 -8.75
N ILE A 602 3.73 -14.07 -7.67
CA ILE A 602 4.36 -12.80 -7.33
C ILE A 602 5.13 -12.93 -6.04
N LEU A 603 6.28 -12.27 -5.98
CA LEU A 603 7.07 -12.13 -4.76
C LEU A 603 6.68 -10.85 -4.04
N ILE A 604 6.36 -10.95 -2.74
CA ILE A 604 6.01 -9.82 -1.87
C ILE A 604 6.99 -9.79 -0.69
N GLY A 605 7.66 -8.65 -0.51
CA GLY A 605 8.59 -8.38 0.58
C GLY A 605 10.00 -8.08 0.11
N ASN A 606 11.02 -8.45 0.90
CA ASN A 606 12.42 -8.28 0.53
C ASN A 606 12.97 -9.55 -0.12
N GLY A 607 12.87 -9.64 -1.44
CA GLY A 607 13.48 -10.70 -2.25
C GLY A 607 14.76 -10.26 -2.96
N LEU A 608 15.42 -9.20 -2.49
CA LEU A 608 16.49 -8.49 -3.19
C LEU A 608 17.90 -9.04 -2.95
#